data_AF-E0UMU2-F1
#
_entry.id   AF-E0UMU2-F1
#
_cell.length_a   1.000
_cell.length_b   1.000
_cell.length_c   1.000
_cell.angle_alpha   90.00
_cell.angle_beta   90.00
_cell.angle_gamma   90.00
#
_symmetry.space_group_name_H-M   'P 1'
#
loop_
_entity.id
_entity.type
_entity.pdbx_description
1 polymer ?
#
loop_
_entity_poly.entity_id
_entity_poly.type
_entity_poly.pdbx_seq_one_letter_code
_entity_poly.pdbx_strand_id
1 'polypeptide(L)'
;MTYIGRGSHPNSLANLKHEGRPLAQDEPKKNRTITVTDLGWNGARALAQSLGLSSFSELVEKLGRREILLVIPSVESSPSLDES
;
A
#
# COMPACT_ATOMS: atom_id res chain seq x y z
N MET A 1 -32.49 20.90 37.15
CA MET A 1 -32.81 19.96 36.05
C MET A 1 -31.95 20.34 34.84
N THR A 2 -30.71 19.89 34.78
CA THR A 2 -29.76 20.24 33.69
C THR A 2 -29.95 19.29 32.51
N TYR A 3 -30.38 19.84 31.39
CA TYR A 3 -30.68 19.10 30.16
C TYR A 3 -29.39 18.64 29.49
N ILE A 4 -29.06 17.34 29.59
CA ILE A 4 -27.91 16.75 28.89
C ILE A 4 -28.39 16.35 27.50
N GLY A 5 -27.93 17.07 26.47
CA GLY A 5 -28.21 16.73 25.08
C GLY A 5 -27.83 15.29 24.76
N ARG A 6 -28.64 14.61 23.94
CA ARG A 6 -28.33 13.26 23.47
C ARG A 6 -26.95 13.27 22.78
N GLY A 7 -26.02 12.46 23.27
CA GLY A 7 -24.66 12.33 22.73
C GLY A 7 -23.53 12.68 23.70
N SER A 8 -23.81 13.31 24.85
CA SER A 8 -22.78 13.69 25.84
C SER A 8 -22.57 12.66 26.95
N HIS A 9 -22.93 11.39 26.74
CA HIS A 9 -22.67 10.35 27.74
C HIS A 9 -21.17 10.04 27.79
N PRO A 10 -20.52 9.98 28.96
CA PRO A 10 -19.07 9.78 29.09
C PRO A 10 -18.58 8.54 28.32
N ASN A 11 -19.36 7.45 28.31
CA ASN A 11 -19.05 6.24 27.55
C ASN A 11 -18.99 6.45 26.03
N SER A 12 -19.75 7.42 25.49
CA SER A 12 -19.73 7.74 24.05
C SER A 12 -18.43 8.44 23.64
N LEU A 13 -17.88 9.29 24.52
CA LEU A 13 -16.59 9.95 24.31
C LEU A 13 -15.40 8.98 24.49
N ALA A 14 -15.52 8.02 25.41
CA ALA A 14 -14.51 6.98 25.61
C ALA A 14 -14.37 6.06 24.38
N ASN A 15 -15.48 5.69 23.73
CA ASN A 15 -15.47 4.85 22.53
C ASN A 15 -15.03 5.58 21.24
N LEU A 16 -14.89 6.91 21.27
CA LEU A 16 -14.44 7.71 20.12
C LEU A 16 -12.92 7.61 19.90
N LYS A 17 -12.18 7.13 20.91
CA LYS A 17 -10.78 6.72 20.75
C LYS A 17 -10.76 5.32 20.17
N HIS A 18 -11.02 5.20 18.88
CA HIS A 18 -10.57 4.03 18.14
C HIS A 18 -9.04 4.08 18.09
N GLU A 19 -8.40 3.57 19.14
CA GLU A 19 -7.05 3.05 19.04
C GLU A 19 -7.18 1.87 18.07
N GLY A 20 -7.02 2.17 16.77
CA GLY A 20 -7.02 1.16 15.72
C GLY A 20 -5.95 0.11 15.99
N ARG A 21 -5.94 -0.95 15.17
CA ARG A 21 -4.88 -1.97 15.20
C ARG A 21 -3.51 -1.28 15.37
N PRO A 22 -2.66 -1.74 16.31
CA PRO A 22 -1.33 -1.19 16.50
C PRO A 22 -0.67 -1.01 15.14
N LEU A 23 -0.10 0.18 14.91
CA LEU A 23 0.66 0.43 13.69
C LEU A 23 1.75 -0.63 13.61
N ALA A 24 1.75 -1.42 12.54
CA ALA A 24 2.80 -2.41 12.31
C ALA A 24 4.17 -1.74 12.03
N GLN A 25 4.19 -0.41 11.90
CA GLN A 25 5.32 0.39 11.45
C GLN A 25 5.36 1.73 12.19
N ASP A 26 6.53 2.38 12.22
CA ASP A 26 6.78 3.63 12.95
C ASP A 26 6.02 4.87 12.40
N GLU A 27 5.37 4.75 11.24
CA GLU A 27 4.66 5.86 10.58
C GLU A 27 3.19 5.51 10.31
N PRO A 28 2.23 6.40 10.61
CA PRO A 28 0.83 6.20 10.28
C PRO A 28 0.60 6.22 8.77
N LYS A 29 -0.17 5.24 8.27
CA LYS A 29 -0.58 5.21 6.86
C LYS A 29 -1.53 6.37 6.55
N LYS A 30 -1.27 7.06 5.43
CA LYS A 30 -2.18 8.07 4.85
C LYS A 30 -2.77 7.53 3.55
N ASN A 31 -4.08 7.69 3.36
CA ASN A 31 -4.74 7.30 2.11
C ASN A 31 -4.19 8.12 0.93
N ARG A 32 -3.86 7.44 -0.17
CA ARG A 32 -3.43 8.00 -1.45
C ARG A 32 -4.24 7.34 -2.57
N THR A 33 -4.61 8.12 -3.58
CA THR A 33 -5.32 7.62 -4.77
C THR A 33 -4.32 7.44 -5.91
N ILE A 34 -4.46 6.34 -6.64
CA ILE A 34 -3.72 6.10 -7.90
C ILE A 34 -4.71 5.76 -9.01
N THR A 35 -4.39 6.16 -10.23
CA THR A 35 -5.16 5.81 -11.43
C THR A 35 -4.34 4.81 -12.24
N VAL A 36 -4.91 3.64 -12.50
CA VAL A 36 -4.26 2.54 -13.24
C VAL A 36 -5.30 1.85 -14.12
N THR A 37 -4.84 1.14 -15.15
CA THR A 37 -5.71 0.28 -15.97
C THR A 37 -6.09 -0.98 -15.21
N ASP A 38 -7.17 -1.66 -15.64
CA ASP A 38 -7.58 -2.95 -15.05
C ASP A 38 -6.48 -4.00 -15.12
N LEU A 39 -5.78 -4.08 -16.27
CA LEU A 39 -4.65 -5.00 -16.44
C LEU A 39 -3.52 -4.68 -15.46
N GLY A 40 -3.17 -3.40 -15.30
CA GLY A 40 -2.14 -2.97 -14.36
C GLY A 40 -2.51 -3.28 -12.92
N TRP A 41 -3.77 -3.05 -12.54
CA TRP A 41 -4.27 -3.37 -11.20
C TRP A 41 -4.22 -4.87 -10.89
N ASN A 42 -4.76 -5.69 -11.81
CA ASN A 42 -4.83 -7.14 -11.62
C ASN A 42 -3.43 -7.76 -11.60
N GLY A 43 -2.55 -7.33 -12.51
CA GLY A 43 -1.16 -7.77 -12.54
C GLY A 43 -0.41 -7.43 -11.26
N ALA A 44 -0.56 -6.21 -10.75
CA ALA A 44 0.12 -5.80 -9.52
C ALA A 44 -0.42 -6.52 -8.27
N ARG A 45 -1.73 -6.83 -8.21
CA ARG A 45 -2.28 -7.67 -7.13
C ARG A 45 -1.76 -9.10 -7.18
N ALA A 46 -1.69 -9.71 -8.37
CA ALA A 46 -1.13 -11.04 -8.55
C ALA A 46 0.35 -11.09 -8.14
N LEU A 47 1.13 -10.06 -8.50
CA LEU A 47 2.53 -9.93 -8.09
C LEU A 47 2.68 -9.81 -6.57
N ALA A 48 1.84 -9.01 -5.91
CA ALA A 48 1.87 -8.92 -4.45
C ALA A 48 1.63 -10.29 -3.79
N GLN A 49 0.65 -11.05 -4.29
CA GLN A 49 0.33 -12.38 -3.80
C GLN A 49 1.49 -13.38 -4.04
N SER A 50 2.12 -13.36 -5.22
CA SER A 50 3.24 -14.27 -5.51
C SER A 50 4.47 -14.00 -4.64
N LEU A 51 4.63 -12.77 -4.17
CA LEU A 51 5.66 -12.37 -3.20
C LEU A 51 5.26 -12.62 -1.73
N GLY A 52 4.11 -13.24 -1.48
CA GLY A 52 3.61 -13.51 -0.12
C GLY A 52 3.10 -12.27 0.62
N LEU A 53 2.83 -11.17 -0.10
CA LEU A 53 2.33 -9.93 0.48
C LEU A 53 0.80 -9.94 0.56
N SER A 54 0.26 -9.23 1.55
CA SER A 54 -1.18 -9.21 1.82
C SER A 54 -1.93 -8.29 0.84
N SER A 55 -1.26 -7.31 0.23
CA SER A 55 -1.92 -6.30 -0.60
C SER A 55 -0.99 -5.56 -1.55
N PHE A 56 -1.59 -4.89 -2.54
CA PHE A 56 -0.89 -3.95 -3.41
C PHE A 56 -0.25 -2.79 -2.64
N SER A 57 -0.91 -2.28 -1.59
CA SER A 57 -0.35 -1.20 -0.76
C SER A 57 0.94 -1.63 -0.04
N GLU A 58 1.00 -2.88 0.43
CA GLU A 58 2.21 -3.44 1.04
C GLU A 58 3.35 -3.57 0.01
N LEU A 59 3.04 -3.98 -1.22
CA LEU A 59 4.01 -3.99 -2.33
C LEU A 59 4.59 -2.58 -2.57
N VAL A 60 3.74 -1.56 -2.64
CA VAL A 60 4.16 -0.15 -2.85
C VAL A 60 5.06 0.34 -1.71
N GLU A 61 4.69 0.05 -0.46
CA GLU A 61 5.50 0.44 0.70
C GLU A 61 6.87 -0.24 0.70
N LYS A 62 6.93 -1.54 0.44
CA LYS A 62 8.19 -2.30 0.38
C LYS A 62 9.10 -1.84 -0.76
N LEU A 63 8.53 -1.51 -1.91
CA LEU A 63 9.28 -0.90 -3.02
C LEU A 63 9.83 0.47 -2.63
N GLY A 64 9.00 1.35 -2.06
CA GLY A 64 9.43 2.69 -1.64
C GLY A 64 10.52 2.68 -0.56
N ARG A 65 10.48 1.68 0.32
CA ARG A 65 11.49 1.46 1.38
C ARG A 65 12.72 0.67 0.92
N ARG A 66 12.77 0.23 -0.34
CA ARG A 66 13.83 -0.63 -0.90
C ARG A 66 13.98 -1.98 -0.18
N GLU A 67 12.90 -2.47 0.41
CA GLU A 67 12.82 -3.85 0.93
C GLU A 67 12.61 -4.88 -0.20
N ILE A 68 12.09 -4.42 -1.35
CA ILE A 68 12.01 -5.17 -2.61
C ILE A 68 12.76 -4.38 -3.68
N LEU A 69 13.58 -5.06 -4.47
CA LEU A 69 14.33 -4.47 -5.57
C LEU A 69 13.70 -4.82 -6.91
N LEU A 70 13.40 -3.80 -7.72
CA LEU A 70 13.02 -3.97 -9.10
C LEU A 70 14.29 -4.07 -9.96
N VAL A 71 14.50 -5.22 -10.59
CA VAL A 71 15.60 -5.42 -11.54
C VAL A 71 15.05 -5.21 -12.95
N ILE A 72 15.54 -4.17 -13.62
CA ILE A 72 15.22 -3.93 -15.03
C ILE A 72 16.35 -4.60 -15.83
N PRO A 73 16.06 -5.63 -16.64
CA PRO A 73 17.08 -6.22 -17.48
C PRO A 73 17.55 -5.17 -18.50
N SER A 74 18.85 -4.93 -18.53
CA SER A 74 19.48 -4.21 -19.64
C SER A 74 19.50 -5.15 -20.84
N VAL A 75 18.85 -4.74 -21.93
CA VAL A 75 19.05 -5.41 -23.22
C VAL A 75 20.42 -4.94 -23.71
N GLU A 76 21.45 -5.75 -23.53
CA GLU A 76 22.69 -5.58 -24.27
C GLU A 76 22.31 -5.68 -25.76
N SER A 77 22.49 -4.60 -26.50
CA SER A 77 22.29 -4.58 -27.94
C SER A 77 23.24 -5.59 -28.55
N SER A 78 22.73 -6.72 -29.04
CA SER A 78 23.53 -7.67 -29.82
C SER A 78 24.27 -6.92 -30.93
N PRO A 79 25.58 -7.17 -31.15
CA PRO A 79 26.27 -6.60 -32.29
C PRO A 79 25.58 -7.12 -33.56
N SER A 80 25.13 -6.19 -34.39
CA SER A 80 24.65 -6.49 -35.74
C SER A 80 25.75 -7.23 -36.48
N LEU A 81 25.58 -8.54 -36.68
CA LEU A 81 26.24 -9.25 -37.76
C LEU A 81 25.53 -8.80 -39.04
N ASP A 82 25.95 -7.64 -39.57
CA ASP A 82 25.73 -7.37 -40.98
C ASP A 82 26.87 -8.07 -41.71
N GLU A 83 26.51 -9.21 -42.30
CA GLU A 83 27.37 -10.07 -43.09
C GLU A 83 27.76 -9.41 -44.41
N SER A 84 29.04 -9.61 -44.77
CA SER A 84 29.60 -9.79 -46.12
C SER A 84 29.58 -8.65 -47.14
#